data_AF-A0A932MI76-F1
#
_entry.id   AF-A0A932MI76-F1
#
_cell.length_a   1.000
_cell.length_b   1.000
_cell.length_c   1.000
_cell.angle_alpha   90.00
_cell.angle_beta   90.00
_cell.angle_gamma   90.00
#
_symmetry.space_group_name_H-M   'P 1'
#
loop_
_entity.id
_entity.type
_entity.pdbx_description
1 polymer ?
#
loop_
_entity_poly.entity_id
_entity_poly.type
_entity_poly.pdbx_seq_one_letter_code
_entity_poly.pdbx_strand_id
1 'polypeptide(L)'
;MNRFKIYALALFIGVLAFVVSTHAQEQKKDDHATHQHEEKATYTCEMHPEVKSDKPGKCPKCGMNLVLASELQTKQVTAGEVPNGLSAKEKVLKAKQLLEEAKNELYYNCCIKEPCDRCALDHQSCNCNRDLREGKGICADCYAGWQLGQGKNIKGITKEKVKPNFHGHKH
;
A
#
# COMPACT_ATOMS: atom_id res chain seq x y z
N MET A 1 29.23 64.19 -21.28
CA MET A 1 28.72 62.85 -21.66
C MET A 1 29.46 61.67 -20.99
N ASN A 2 30.60 61.87 -20.29
CA ASN A 2 31.34 60.79 -19.64
C ASN A 2 31.02 60.55 -18.15
N ARG A 3 30.51 61.54 -17.41
CA ARG A 3 30.20 61.35 -15.97
C ARG A 3 28.96 60.48 -15.76
N PHE A 4 27.97 60.60 -16.64
CA PHE A 4 26.74 59.80 -16.59
C PHE A 4 27.01 58.31 -16.86
N LYS A 5 27.95 57.99 -17.77
CA LYS A 5 28.40 56.62 -18.05
C LYS A 5 29.19 56.00 -16.88
N ILE A 6 29.98 56.82 -16.18
CA ILE A 6 30.72 56.39 -14.98
C ILE A 6 29.75 56.03 -13.84
N TYR A 7 28.72 56.85 -13.61
CA TYR A 7 27.70 56.55 -12.59
C TYR A 7 26.83 55.35 -12.95
N ALA A 8 26.48 55.17 -14.23
CA ALA A 8 25.73 54.01 -14.70
C ALA A 8 26.53 52.70 -14.56
N LEU A 9 27.84 52.72 -14.84
CA LEU A 9 28.71 51.55 -14.65
C LEU A 9 28.91 51.21 -13.16
N ALA A 10 29.09 52.22 -12.31
CA ALA A 10 29.24 52.02 -10.86
C ALA A 10 27.96 51.47 -10.21
N LEU A 11 26.77 51.93 -10.65
CA LEU A 11 25.49 51.39 -10.20
C LEU A 11 25.31 49.92 -10.62
N PHE A 12 25.70 49.57 -11.85
CA PHE A 12 25.57 48.20 -12.35
C PHE A 12 26.50 47.22 -11.61
N ILE A 13 27.72 47.62 -11.30
CA ILE A 13 28.67 46.83 -10.49
C ILE A 13 28.16 46.69 -9.05
N GLY A 14 27.59 47.74 -8.47
CA GLY A 14 26.99 47.69 -7.13
C GLY A 14 25.81 46.74 -7.03
N VAL A 15 24.93 46.72 -8.05
CA VAL A 15 23.78 45.78 -8.12
C VAL A 15 24.25 44.34 -8.32
N LEU A 16 25.27 44.10 -9.15
CA LEU A 16 25.86 42.77 -9.32
C LEU A 16 26.50 42.23 -8.03
N ALA A 17 27.22 43.06 -7.28
CA ALA A 17 27.80 42.68 -5.99
C ALA A 17 26.72 42.38 -4.93
N PHE A 18 25.59 43.07 -4.97
CA PHE A 18 24.46 42.84 -4.07
C PHE A 18 23.74 41.51 -4.36
N VAL A 19 23.57 41.13 -5.64
CA VAL A 19 22.97 39.83 -6.03
C VAL A 19 23.88 38.65 -5.70
N VAL A 20 25.20 38.79 -5.78
CA VAL A 20 26.13 37.75 -5.31
C VAL A 20 26.04 37.55 -3.79
N SER A 21 25.77 38.61 -3.04
CA SER A 21 25.64 38.56 -1.58
C SER A 21 24.33 37.90 -1.11
N THR A 22 23.28 37.87 -1.94
CA THR A 22 22.00 37.19 -1.61
C THR A 22 21.95 35.71 -1.97
N HIS A 23 23.02 35.13 -2.52
CA HIS A 23 23.14 33.68 -2.76
C HIS A 23 24.04 32.94 -1.75
N ALA A 24 24.47 33.62 -0.68
CA ALA A 24 25.39 33.08 0.33
C ALA A 24 24.73 32.89 1.71
N GLN A 25 23.64 32.13 1.79
CA GLN A 25 23.08 31.48 2.99
C GLN A 25 22.00 30.50 2.49
N GLU A 26 21.97 29.20 2.76
CA GLU A 26 22.48 28.39 3.87
C GLU A 26 22.82 26.97 3.35
N GLN A 27 24.02 26.46 3.63
CA GLN A 27 24.23 25.03 3.82
C GLN A 27 24.80 24.83 5.22
N LYS A 28 23.90 24.75 6.20
CA LYS A 28 24.21 24.10 7.48
C LYS A 28 24.18 22.60 7.19
N LYS A 29 25.36 22.03 6.98
CA LYS A 29 25.53 20.58 6.89
C LYS A 29 25.54 20.09 8.34
N ASP A 30 24.40 19.58 8.78
CA ASP A 30 24.29 18.92 10.07
C ASP A 30 25.16 17.65 10.03
N ASP A 31 26.21 17.64 10.84
CA ASP A 31 27.06 16.47 11.07
C ASP A 31 26.28 15.43 11.88
N HIS A 32 25.44 14.66 11.19
CA HIS A 32 25.00 13.38 11.72
C HIS A 32 26.12 12.37 11.54
N ALA A 33 26.85 12.16 12.64
CA ALA A 33 27.75 11.03 12.80
C ALA A 33 27.04 9.74 12.36
N THR A 34 27.55 9.16 11.27
CA THR A 34 27.23 7.81 10.84
C THR A 34 27.64 6.85 11.96
N HIS A 35 26.70 6.52 12.84
CA HIS A 35 26.79 5.27 13.57
C HIS A 35 26.67 4.17 12.54
N GLN A 36 27.79 3.55 12.19
CA GLN A 36 27.80 2.24 11.55
C GLN A 36 27.12 1.27 12.52
N HIS A 37 25.81 1.13 12.38
CA HIS A 37 25.09 0.02 12.98
C HIS A 37 25.46 -1.20 12.15
N GLU A 38 26.37 -2.02 12.68
CA GLU A 38 26.48 -3.42 12.29
C GLU A 38 25.10 -4.03 12.52
N GLU A 39 24.29 -4.12 11.46
CA GLU A 39 22.91 -4.59 11.53
C GLU A 39 22.95 -6.10 11.85
N LYS A 40 22.95 -6.44 13.13
CA LYS A 40 22.84 -7.83 13.56
C LYS A 40 21.54 -8.39 13.02
N ALA A 41 21.67 -9.38 12.14
CA ALA A 41 20.55 -10.10 11.55
C ALA A 41 19.66 -10.68 12.66
N THR A 42 18.54 -10.01 12.92
CA THR A 42 17.55 -10.44 13.90
C THR A 42 16.52 -11.28 13.18
N TYR A 43 16.26 -12.49 13.65
CA TYR A 43 15.25 -13.41 13.17
C TYR A 43 14.03 -13.38 14.08
N THR A 44 12.83 -13.54 13.52
CA THR A 44 11.58 -13.54 14.27
C THR A 44 10.56 -14.51 13.66
N CYS A 45 9.50 -14.85 14.41
CA CYS A 45 8.44 -15.73 13.93
C CYS A 45 7.28 -14.90 13.37
N GLU A 46 6.86 -15.17 12.13
CA GLU A 46 5.69 -14.51 11.49
C GLU A 46 4.42 -14.54 12.35
N MET A 47 4.19 -15.64 13.08
CA MET A 47 3.02 -15.83 13.94
C MET A 47 3.21 -15.34 15.37
N HIS A 48 4.46 -15.14 15.80
CA HIS A 48 4.82 -14.77 17.17
C HIS A 48 5.94 -13.72 17.15
N PRO A 49 5.65 -12.46 16.80
CA PRO A 49 6.65 -11.39 16.63
C PRO A 49 7.47 -11.09 17.89
N GLU A 50 6.98 -11.48 19.06
CA GLU A 50 7.69 -11.42 20.34
C GLU A 50 8.87 -12.40 20.43
N VAL A 51 8.91 -13.43 19.59
CA VAL A 51 10.04 -14.35 19.49
C VAL A 51 11.09 -13.73 18.60
N LYS A 52 12.24 -13.34 19.18
CA LYS A 52 13.41 -12.81 18.47
C LYS A 52 14.63 -13.67 18.73
N SER A 53 15.50 -13.81 17.73
CA SER A 53 16.72 -14.61 17.80
C SER A 53 17.79 -13.99 16.93
N ASP A 54 19.05 -14.00 17.35
CA ASP A 54 20.18 -13.55 16.53
C ASP A 54 20.63 -14.61 15.51
N LYS A 55 19.97 -15.76 15.49
CA LYS A 55 20.30 -16.92 14.64
C LYS A 55 19.06 -17.51 13.98
N PRO A 56 19.21 -18.13 12.79
CA PRO A 56 18.14 -18.91 12.18
C PRO A 56 17.81 -20.11 13.08
N GLY A 57 16.55 -20.55 13.04
CA GLY A 57 16.09 -21.65 13.89
C GLY A 57 14.59 -21.85 13.78
N LYS A 58 14.03 -22.61 14.74
CA LYS A 58 12.59 -22.85 14.85
C LYS A 58 12.01 -22.04 16.00
N CYS A 59 10.81 -21.52 15.81
CA CYS A 59 10.02 -20.88 16.84
C CYS A 59 9.66 -21.91 17.92
N PRO A 60 9.96 -21.65 19.21
CA PRO A 60 9.65 -22.57 20.29
C PRO A 60 8.15 -22.66 20.58
N LYS A 61 7.34 -21.71 20.09
CA LYS A 61 5.89 -21.68 20.30
C LYS A 61 5.12 -22.54 19.29
N CYS A 62 5.55 -22.55 18.02
CA CYS A 62 4.82 -23.23 16.94
C CYS A 62 5.66 -24.16 16.07
N GLY A 63 6.98 -24.23 16.25
CA GLY A 63 7.87 -25.11 15.49
C GLY A 63 8.17 -24.70 14.05
N MET A 64 7.59 -23.59 13.56
CA MET A 64 7.89 -23.00 12.25
C MET A 64 9.27 -22.34 12.24
N ASN A 65 9.86 -22.15 11.06
CA ASN A 65 11.16 -21.49 10.95
C ASN A 65 11.05 -20.00 11.28
N LEU A 66 12.05 -19.48 11.99
CA LEU A 66 12.25 -18.05 12.16
C LEU A 66 12.77 -17.46 10.85
N VAL A 67 12.28 -16.28 10.49
CA VAL A 67 12.63 -15.54 9.28
C VAL A 67 13.31 -14.23 9.65
N LEU A 68 14.05 -13.60 8.72
CA LEU A 68 14.73 -12.34 9.04
C LEU A 68 13.69 -11.25 9.32
N ALA A 69 13.88 -10.52 10.42
CA ALA A 69 13.01 -9.42 10.82
C ALA A 69 13.05 -8.27 9.79
N SER A 70 14.15 -8.13 9.04
CA SER A 70 14.24 -7.22 7.89
C SER A 70 13.36 -7.69 6.72
N GLU A 71 13.27 -9.00 6.44
CA GLU A 71 12.39 -9.56 5.42
C GLU A 71 10.90 -9.39 5.76
N LEU A 72 10.54 -9.38 7.05
CA LEU A 72 9.17 -9.10 7.48
C LEU A 72 8.77 -7.64 7.32
N GLN A 73 9.71 -6.71 7.42
CA GLN A 73 9.44 -5.31 7.11
C GLN A 73 9.19 -5.10 5.60
N THR A 74 9.73 -5.97 4.74
CA THR A 74 9.48 -5.96 3.30
C THR A 74 8.18 -6.68 2.89
N LYS A 75 7.69 -7.62 3.73
CA LYS A 75 6.41 -8.32 3.51
C LYS A 75 5.19 -7.62 4.12
N GLN A 76 5.39 -6.63 4.99
CA GLN A 76 4.31 -5.72 5.33
C GLN A 76 3.94 -4.97 4.05
N VAL A 77 2.68 -5.06 3.65
CA VAL A 77 2.07 -4.23 2.63
C VAL A 77 2.32 -2.78 3.03
N THR A 78 3.45 -2.22 2.60
CA THR A 78 3.68 -0.79 2.65
C THR A 78 2.57 -0.24 1.78
N ALA A 79 1.67 0.54 2.36
CA ALA A 79 0.75 1.36 1.59
C ALA A 79 1.59 2.06 0.53
N GLY A 80 1.51 1.58 -0.71
CA GLY A 80 2.49 1.93 -1.74
C GLY A 80 2.53 3.44 -1.86
N GLU A 81 3.69 4.04 -1.64
CA GLU A 81 3.85 5.47 -1.86
C GLU A 81 3.47 5.77 -3.31
N VAL A 82 2.41 6.55 -3.49
CA VAL A 82 2.04 7.06 -4.80
C VAL A 82 3.14 8.03 -5.21
N PRO A 83 3.83 7.83 -6.35
CA PRO A 83 4.95 8.67 -6.74
C PRO A 83 4.51 10.14 -6.80
N ASN A 84 5.29 11.03 -6.19
CA ASN A 84 5.05 12.46 -6.31
C ASN A 84 5.27 12.88 -7.77
N GLY A 85 4.25 13.49 -8.39
CA GLY A 85 4.27 13.92 -9.80
C GLY A 85 3.08 13.45 -10.65
N LEU A 86 2.27 12.50 -10.18
CA LEU A 86 1.07 12.07 -10.91
C LEU A 86 -0.06 13.12 -10.83
N SER A 87 -0.76 13.35 -11.94
CA SER A 87 -2.03 14.08 -11.96
C SER A 87 -3.10 13.37 -11.13
N ALA A 88 -4.15 14.09 -10.72
CA ALA A 88 -5.25 13.51 -9.94
C ALA A 88 -5.86 12.27 -10.62
N LYS A 89 -5.97 12.27 -11.96
CA LYS A 89 -6.48 11.14 -12.74
C LYS A 89 -5.57 9.92 -12.67
N GLU A 90 -4.26 10.13 -12.79
CA GLU A 90 -3.27 9.05 -12.73
C GLU A 90 -3.19 8.45 -11.33
N LYS A 91 -3.33 9.28 -10.28
CA LYS A 91 -3.43 8.80 -8.89
C LYS A 91 -4.63 7.88 -8.70
N VAL A 92 -5.81 8.26 -9.20
CA VAL A 92 -7.03 7.43 -9.12
C VAL A 92 -6.86 6.13 -9.90
N LEU A 93 -6.26 6.17 -11.09
CA LEU A 93 -6.04 4.97 -11.90
C LEU A 93 -5.07 4.00 -11.21
N LYS A 94 -3.97 4.52 -10.66
CA LYS A 94 -3.00 3.71 -9.92
C LYS A 94 -3.59 3.11 -8.65
N ALA A 95 -4.39 3.88 -7.89
CA ALA A 95 -5.10 3.36 -6.73
C ALA A 95 -6.09 2.25 -7.10
N LYS A 96 -6.83 2.39 -8.21
CA LYS A 96 -7.70 1.31 -8.73
C LYS A 96 -6.91 0.06 -9.08
N GLN A 97 -5.78 0.21 -9.78
CA GLN A 97 -4.94 -0.93 -10.17
C GLN A 97 -4.40 -1.68 -8.95
N LEU A 98 -3.83 -0.96 -7.97
CA LEU A 98 -3.32 -1.55 -6.74
C LEU A 98 -4.43 -2.26 -5.95
N LEU A 99 -5.62 -1.68 -5.92
CA LEU A 99 -6.78 -2.28 -5.27
C LEU A 99 -7.20 -3.58 -5.97
N GLU A 100 -7.23 -3.62 -7.31
CA GLU A 100 -7.57 -4.83 -8.05
C GLU A 100 -6.50 -5.92 -7.91
N GLU A 101 -5.21 -5.55 -7.88
CA GLU A 101 -4.11 -6.47 -7.60
C GLU A 101 -4.21 -7.06 -6.20
N ALA A 102 -4.40 -6.22 -5.18
CA ALA A 102 -4.61 -6.66 -3.80
C ALA A 102 -5.85 -7.55 -3.65
N LYS A 103 -6.95 -7.24 -4.37
CA LYS A 103 -8.15 -8.09 -4.39
C LYS A 103 -7.88 -9.49 -4.93
N ASN A 104 -7.06 -9.58 -5.98
CA ASN A 104 -6.68 -10.85 -6.61
C ASN A 104 -5.74 -11.68 -5.71
N GLU A 105 -4.79 -11.05 -5.02
CA GLU A 105 -3.84 -11.74 -4.14
C GLU A 105 -4.46 -12.17 -2.82
N LEU A 106 -5.29 -11.34 -2.19
CA LEU A 106 -5.78 -11.53 -0.83
C LEU A 106 -7.12 -12.30 -0.74
N TYR A 107 -7.44 -13.14 -1.72
CA TYR A 107 -8.70 -13.91 -1.76
C TYR A 107 -9.99 -13.08 -1.88
N TYR A 108 -9.93 -11.76 -2.13
CA TYR A 108 -11.11 -10.91 -2.32
C TYR A 108 -11.63 -10.93 -3.76
N ASN A 109 -11.93 -12.13 -4.26
CA ASN A 109 -12.45 -12.30 -5.60
C ASN A 109 -13.95 -11.98 -5.64
N CYS A 110 -14.39 -10.72 -5.56
CA CYS A 110 -15.84 -10.43 -5.50
C CYS A 110 -16.63 -10.97 -6.71
N CYS A 111 -17.74 -11.67 -6.44
CA CYS A 111 -18.65 -12.24 -7.45
C CYS A 111 -19.67 -11.25 -8.02
N ILE A 112 -19.72 -10.01 -7.53
CA ILE A 112 -20.68 -8.96 -7.89
C ILE A 112 -19.89 -7.68 -8.18
N LYS A 113 -20.44 -6.75 -8.95
CA LYS A 113 -19.61 -5.66 -9.50
C LYS A 113 -19.32 -4.51 -8.52
N GLU A 114 -20.14 -4.34 -7.47
CA GLU A 114 -20.04 -3.19 -6.54
C GLU A 114 -20.32 -3.47 -5.03
N PRO A 115 -21.08 -4.51 -4.62
CA PRO A 115 -21.35 -4.69 -3.19
C PRO A 115 -20.25 -5.33 -2.32
N CYS A 116 -19.28 -6.11 -2.85
CA CYS A 116 -18.26 -6.71 -1.96
C CYS A 116 -17.08 -5.80 -1.61
N ASP A 117 -16.89 -4.67 -2.29
CA ASP A 117 -15.83 -3.73 -1.91
C ASP A 117 -16.04 -3.28 -0.46
N ARG A 118 -17.31 -3.18 -0.04
CA ARG A 118 -17.69 -2.92 1.34
C ARG A 118 -17.29 -4.03 2.31
N CYS A 119 -17.44 -5.31 1.93
CA CYS A 119 -17.02 -6.43 2.78
C CYS A 119 -15.48 -6.46 2.95
N ALA A 120 -14.73 -6.17 1.88
CA ALA A 120 -13.28 -6.06 1.99
C ALA A 120 -12.87 -4.93 2.94
N LEU A 121 -13.56 -3.78 2.88
CA LEU A 121 -13.35 -2.64 3.78
C LEU A 121 -13.75 -2.93 5.23
N ASP A 122 -14.91 -3.53 5.46
CA ASP A 122 -15.51 -3.70 6.79
C ASP A 122 -15.00 -4.94 7.52
N HIS A 123 -14.65 -6.01 6.78
CA HIS A 123 -14.35 -7.33 7.37
C HIS A 123 -12.97 -7.88 7.03
N GLN A 124 -12.19 -7.20 6.19
CA GLN A 124 -10.85 -7.65 5.79
C GLN A 124 -10.84 -9.13 5.31
N SER A 125 -11.98 -9.63 4.85
CA SER A 125 -12.13 -10.94 4.21
C SER A 125 -13.44 -11.00 3.43
N CYS A 126 -13.46 -11.72 2.32
CA CYS A 126 -14.69 -12.06 1.60
C CYS A 126 -14.64 -13.51 1.12
N ASN A 127 -15.37 -14.39 1.81
CA ASN A 127 -15.40 -15.82 1.48
C ASN A 127 -16.42 -16.17 0.38
N CYS A 128 -17.28 -15.22 0.00
CA CYS A 128 -18.44 -15.48 -0.87
C CYS A 128 -18.07 -16.11 -2.21
N ASN A 129 -16.92 -15.79 -2.82
CA ASN A 129 -16.51 -16.40 -4.10
C ASN A 129 -16.05 -17.83 -3.98
N ARG A 130 -15.23 -18.09 -2.97
CA ARG A 130 -14.82 -19.44 -2.62
C ARG A 130 -16.07 -20.28 -2.32
N ASP A 131 -16.92 -19.77 -1.44
CA ASP A 131 -18.15 -20.46 -1.02
C ASP A 131 -19.05 -20.75 -2.22
N LEU A 132 -19.24 -19.79 -3.13
CA LEU A 132 -20.01 -19.97 -4.36
C LEU A 132 -19.42 -21.07 -5.27
N ARG A 133 -18.09 -21.11 -5.43
CA ARG A 133 -17.40 -22.16 -6.21
C ARG A 133 -17.48 -23.54 -5.56
N GLU A 134 -17.54 -23.57 -4.23
CA GLU A 134 -17.73 -24.79 -3.44
C GLU A 134 -19.20 -25.21 -3.33
N GLY A 135 -20.13 -24.47 -3.95
CA GLY A 135 -21.57 -24.73 -3.88
C GLY A 135 -22.19 -24.43 -2.51
N LYS A 136 -21.45 -23.74 -1.63
CA LYS A 136 -21.92 -23.21 -0.36
C LYS A 136 -22.76 -21.94 -0.60
N GLY A 137 -23.63 -21.63 0.34
CA GLY A 137 -24.44 -20.42 0.25
C GLY A 137 -23.62 -19.16 0.55
N ILE A 138 -24.10 -18.02 0.06
CA ILE A 138 -23.45 -16.70 0.14
C ILE A 138 -24.28 -15.71 0.98
N CYS A 139 -23.70 -14.58 1.39
CA CYS A 139 -24.42 -13.56 2.18
C CYS A 139 -25.66 -13.00 1.46
N ALA A 140 -26.56 -12.37 2.23
CA ALA A 140 -27.81 -11.80 1.73
C ALA A 140 -27.59 -10.79 0.58
N ASP A 141 -26.61 -9.89 0.74
CA ASP A 141 -26.33 -8.84 -0.25
C ASP A 141 -25.83 -9.44 -1.57
N CYS A 142 -24.94 -10.43 -1.48
CA CYS A 142 -24.42 -11.10 -2.66
C CYS A 142 -25.51 -11.94 -3.34
N TYR A 143 -26.36 -12.60 -2.55
CA TYR A 143 -27.53 -13.31 -3.08
C TYR A 143 -28.46 -12.36 -3.83
N ALA A 144 -28.81 -11.21 -3.24
CA ALA A 144 -29.64 -10.19 -3.88
C ALA A 144 -29.03 -9.67 -5.19
N GLY A 145 -27.73 -9.38 -5.21
CA GLY A 145 -27.03 -8.95 -6.43
C GLY A 145 -27.11 -9.98 -7.56
N TRP A 146 -26.95 -11.28 -7.24
CA TRP A 146 -27.15 -12.35 -8.21
C TRP A 146 -28.60 -12.44 -8.70
N GLN A 147 -29.58 -12.23 -7.82
CA GLN A 147 -30.99 -12.20 -8.23
C GLN A 147 -31.30 -11.04 -9.18
N LEU A 148 -30.60 -9.92 -9.03
CA LEU A 148 -30.69 -8.74 -9.89
C LEU A 148 -29.82 -8.82 -11.17
N GLY A 149 -29.15 -9.94 -11.43
CA GLY A 149 -28.29 -10.10 -12.60
C GLY A 149 -26.96 -9.34 -12.53
N GLN A 150 -26.57 -8.88 -11.34
CA GLN A 150 -25.32 -8.16 -11.10
C GLN A 150 -24.13 -9.10 -10.79
N GLY A 151 -24.38 -10.41 -10.81
CA GLY A 151 -23.35 -11.44 -10.64
C GLY A 151 -22.37 -11.47 -11.82
N LYS A 152 -21.08 -11.59 -11.53
CA LYS A 152 -20.05 -11.90 -12.53
C LYS A 152 -20.28 -13.30 -13.06
N ASN A 153 -20.09 -13.47 -14.37
CA ASN A 153 -20.22 -14.77 -15.02
C ASN A 153 -19.06 -15.70 -14.60
N ILE A 154 -19.31 -16.52 -13.56
CA ILE A 154 -18.36 -17.52 -13.09
C ILE A 154 -18.70 -18.83 -13.79
N LYS A 155 -17.70 -19.42 -14.47
CA LYS A 155 -17.88 -20.67 -15.23
C LYS A 155 -18.56 -21.75 -14.38
N GLY A 156 -19.73 -22.22 -14.83
CA GLY A 156 -20.49 -23.28 -14.18
C GLY A 156 -21.51 -22.82 -13.12
N ILE A 157 -21.52 -21.53 -12.77
CA ILE A 157 -22.41 -20.95 -11.76
C ILE A 157 -23.43 -20.06 -12.44
N THR A 158 -24.70 -20.40 -12.26
CA THR A 158 -25.84 -19.63 -12.76
C THR A 158 -26.64 -19.09 -11.58
N LYS A 159 -27.49 -18.09 -11.82
CA LYS A 159 -28.34 -17.45 -10.79
C LYS A 159 -29.14 -18.48 -9.97
N GLU A 160 -29.58 -19.56 -10.59
CA GLU A 160 -30.41 -20.61 -9.98
C GLU A 160 -29.60 -21.52 -9.04
N LYS A 161 -28.29 -21.60 -9.23
CA LYS A 161 -27.39 -22.40 -8.39
C LYS A 161 -26.92 -21.66 -7.15
N VAL A 162 -27.18 -20.35 -7.08
CA VAL A 162 -26.77 -19.50 -5.97
C VAL A 162 -27.76 -19.70 -4.82
N LYS A 163 -27.23 -20.01 -3.63
CA LYS A 163 -28.03 -20.21 -2.40
C LYS A 163 -27.70 -19.12 -1.39
N PRO A 164 -28.66 -18.64 -0.60
CA PRO A 164 -28.35 -17.75 0.51
C PRO A 164 -27.76 -18.53 1.69
N ASN A 165 -26.90 -17.89 2.46
CA ASN A 165 -26.36 -18.33 3.74
C ASN A 165 -26.39 -17.16 4.71
N PHE A 166 -27.53 -17.01 5.38
CA PHE A 166 -27.77 -15.91 6.33
C PHE A 166 -27.03 -16.08 7.67
N HIS A 167 -26.35 -17.22 7.87
CA HIS A 167 -25.72 -17.58 9.15
C HIS A 167 -24.19 -17.68 9.05
N GLY A 168 -23.62 -17.46 7.85
CA GLY A 168 -22.20 -17.66 7.55
C GLY A 168 -21.27 -16.55 8.04
N HIS A 169 -21.81 -15.39 8.40
CA HIS A 169 -21.05 -14.28 8.98
C HIS A 169 -21.50 -14.12 10.43
N LYS A 170 -20.81 -14.78 11.37
CA LYS A 170 -20.89 -14.35 12.76
C LYS A 170 -20.22 -12.98 12.83
N HIS A 171 -21.03 -11.95 13.06
CA HIS A 171 -20.60 -10.58 13.32
C HIS A 171 -19.76 -10.51 14.60
#